data_AF-A0A920NUG9-F1
#
_entry.id   AF-A0A920NUG9-F1
#
_cell.length_a   1.000
_cell.length_b   1.000
_cell.length_c   1.000
_cell.angle_alpha   90.00
_cell.angle_beta   90.00
_cell.angle_gamma   90.00
#
_symmetry.space_group_name_H-M   'P 1'
#
loop_
_entity.id
_entity.type
_entity.pdbx_description
1 polymer ?
#
loop_
_entity_poly.entity_id
_entity_poly.type
_entity_poly.pdbx_seq_one_letter_code
_entity_poly.pdbx_strand_id
1 'polypeptide(L)'
;MFMCGLGYMHPEWGHGHFKGENESHYDFYDLKSDPHDPPFLHIQAISKIQIIKEGTTTEGCGVLEQLLIGRHKPSNFEDILDLAK
;
A
#
# COMPACT_ATOMS: atom_id res chain seq x y z
N MET A 1 3.94 -0.52 -5.23
CA MET A 1 2.75 -0.01 -5.94
C MET A 1 1.85 0.63 -4.91
N PHE A 2 1.38 1.86 -5.14
CA PHE A 2 0.41 2.50 -4.26
C PHE A 2 -0.99 1.93 -4.52
N MET A 3 -1.70 1.59 -3.45
CA MET A 3 -3.02 0.99 -3.55
C MET A 3 -4.12 2.00 -3.90
N CYS A 4 -3.83 3.30 -3.82
CA CYS A 4 -4.70 4.38 -4.31
C CYS A 4 -5.09 4.20 -5.79
N GLY A 5 -4.18 3.72 -6.64
CA GLY A 5 -4.49 3.43 -8.05
C GLY A 5 -5.49 2.28 -8.26
N LEU A 6 -5.74 1.46 -7.24
CA LEU A 6 -6.79 0.44 -7.20
C LEU A 6 -8.03 0.91 -6.42
N GLY A 7 -8.04 2.18 -5.99
CA GLY A 7 -9.12 2.83 -5.27
C GLY A 7 -9.04 2.76 -3.74
N TYR A 8 -8.04 2.11 -3.16
CA TYR A 8 -7.90 2.11 -1.69
C TYR A 8 -7.51 3.50 -1.21
N MET A 9 -8.33 4.10 -0.35
CA MET A 9 -8.20 5.47 0.14
C MET A 9 -8.29 6.57 -0.95
N HIS A 10 -8.69 6.24 -2.18
CA HIS A 10 -8.92 7.26 -3.21
C HIS A 10 -10.16 8.09 -2.84
N PRO A 11 -10.10 9.45 -2.84
CA PRO A 11 -11.18 10.32 -2.37
C PRO A 11 -12.47 10.17 -3.19
N GLU A 12 -12.33 10.03 -4.51
CA GLU A 12 -13.46 9.86 -5.41
C GLU A 12 -13.65 8.39 -5.84
N TRP A 13 -12.64 7.77 -6.45
CA TRP A 13 -12.64 6.41 -7.01
C TRP A 13 -12.32 5.31 -6.00
N GLY A 14 -13.10 5.27 -4.91
CA GLY A 14 -12.98 4.24 -3.87
C GLY A 14 -13.07 2.81 -4.41
N HIS A 15 -12.29 1.89 -3.83
CA HIS A 15 -12.24 0.49 -4.24
C HIS A 15 -13.64 -0.17 -4.22
N GLY A 16 -14.05 -0.74 -5.35
CA GLY A 16 -15.35 -1.38 -5.50
C GLY A 16 -16.55 -0.42 -5.61
N HIS A 17 -16.32 0.90 -5.67
CA HIS A 17 -17.41 1.86 -5.87
C HIS A 17 -17.89 1.83 -7.32
N PHE A 18 -19.21 1.81 -7.51
CA PHE A 18 -19.81 1.99 -8.83
C PHE A 18 -19.63 3.45 -9.29
N LYS A 19 -19.15 3.62 -10.52
CA LYS A 19 -18.88 4.95 -11.11
C LYS A 19 -19.75 5.29 -12.30
N GLY A 20 -20.35 4.28 -12.91
CA GLY A 20 -21.12 4.38 -14.14
C GLY A 20 -20.87 3.11 -14.96
N GLU A 21 -21.61 2.94 -16.04
CA GLU A 21 -21.57 1.70 -16.83
C GLU A 21 -20.26 1.53 -17.62
N ASN A 22 -19.59 2.62 -18.00
CA ASN A 22 -18.36 2.60 -18.80
C ASN A 22 -17.43 3.78 -18.45
N GLU A 23 -17.13 3.92 -17.17
CA GLU A 23 -16.30 5.01 -16.66
C GLU A 23 -14.85 4.59 -16.49
N SER A 24 -13.93 5.52 -16.72
CA SER A 24 -12.48 5.32 -16.53
C SER A 24 -11.84 6.59 -16.00
N HIS A 25 -10.75 6.44 -15.25
CA HIS A 25 -10.03 7.54 -14.63
C HIS A 25 -8.54 7.21 -14.54
N TYR A 26 -7.71 8.23 -14.39
CA TYR A 26 -6.29 8.10 -14.11
C TYR A 26 -5.84 9.22 -13.18
N ASP A 27 -4.87 8.90 -12.34
CA ASP A 27 -4.20 9.88 -11.48
C ASP A 27 -2.74 10.03 -11.88
N PHE A 28 -2.16 11.16 -11.48
CA PHE A 28 -0.75 11.45 -11.59
C PHE A 28 -0.19 11.71 -10.20
N TYR A 29 1.02 11.23 -9.97
CA TYR A 29 1.75 11.46 -8.73
C TYR A 29 3.15 11.96 -9.09
N ASP A 30 3.50 13.18 -8.67
CA ASP A 30 4.83 13.73 -8.89
C ASP A 30 5.79 13.17 -7.85
N LEU A 31 6.72 12.32 -8.28
CA LEU A 31 7.73 11.71 -7.40
C LEU A 31 8.73 12.72 -6.79
N LYS A 32 8.77 13.97 -7.28
CA LYS A 32 9.62 15.02 -6.71
C LYS A 32 8.99 15.70 -5.51
N SER A 33 7.67 15.61 -5.36
CA SER A 33 6.92 16.18 -4.25
C SER A 33 6.17 15.08 -3.54
N ASP A 34 6.58 14.73 -2.32
CA ASP A 34 5.81 13.80 -1.48
C ASP A 34 4.86 14.60 -0.58
N PRO A 35 3.56 14.69 -0.92
CA PRO A 35 2.58 15.38 -0.08
C PRO A 35 2.35 14.70 1.28
N HIS A 36 2.96 13.54 1.56
CA HIS A 36 2.65 12.70 2.73
C HIS A 36 1.16 12.35 2.79
N ASP A 37 0.55 12.22 1.61
CA ASP A 37 -0.89 12.08 1.49
C ASP A 37 -1.32 10.69 2.01
N PRO A 38 -2.29 10.62 2.94
CA PRO A 38 -2.76 9.37 3.53
C PRO A 38 -3.04 8.24 2.51
N PRO A 39 -3.59 8.50 1.30
CA PRO A 39 -3.81 7.46 0.30
C PRO A 39 -2.57 6.72 -0.19
N PHE A 40 -1.36 7.27 -0.01
CA PHE A 40 -0.12 6.65 -0.45
C PHE A 40 0.61 5.89 0.66
N LEU A 41 0.02 5.79 1.86
CA LEU A 41 0.52 4.96 2.96
C LEU A 41 0.26 3.45 2.76
N HIS A 42 -0.73 3.13 1.92
CA HIS A 42 -1.10 1.76 1.58
C HIS A 42 -0.37 1.32 0.31
N ILE A 43 0.51 0.32 0.43
CA ILE A 43 1.27 -0.22 -0.69
C ILE A 43 1.14 -1.73 -0.83
N GLN A 44 1.45 -2.20 -2.03
CA GLN A 44 1.81 -3.58 -2.31
C GLN A 44 3.19 -3.64 -2.97
N ALA A 45 4.05 -4.55 -2.48
CA ALA A 45 5.40 -4.76 -2.98
C ALA A 45 5.60 -6.23 -3.40
N ILE A 46 6.09 -6.44 -4.63
CA ILE A 46 6.54 -7.76 -5.06
C ILE A 46 7.75 -8.14 -4.21
N SER A 47 7.68 -9.30 -3.59
CA SER A 47 8.64 -9.75 -2.59
C SER A 47 9.14 -11.15 -2.90
N LYS A 48 10.44 -11.38 -2.70
CA LYS A 48 10.99 -12.74 -2.62
C LYS A 48 10.56 -13.35 -1.29
N ILE A 49 10.03 -14.56 -1.33
CA ILE A 49 9.54 -15.28 -0.14
C ILE A 49 10.41 -16.53 0.06
N GLN A 50 10.75 -16.81 1.31
CA GLN A 50 11.36 -18.07 1.74
C GLN A 50 10.47 -18.71 2.80
N ILE A 51 10.13 -19.98 2.59
CA ILE A 51 9.39 -20.79 3.55
C ILE A 51 10.35 -21.84 4.11
N ILE A 52 10.56 -21.81 5.42
CA ILE A 52 11.43 -22.77 6.13
C ILE A 52 10.53 -23.70 6.93
N LYS A 53 10.50 -24.99 6.58
CA LYS A 53 9.73 -26.01 7.28
C LYS A 53 10.57 -27.27 7.45
N GLU A 54 10.69 -27.76 8.68
CA GLU A 54 11.38 -29.04 9.00
C GLU A 54 12.79 -29.12 8.40
N GLY A 55 13.54 -28.01 8.43
CA GLY A 55 14.89 -27.94 7.87
C GLY A 55 14.96 -27.84 6.34
N THR A 56 13.81 -27.80 5.65
CA THR A 56 13.72 -27.57 4.21
C THR A 56 13.35 -26.12 3.92
N THR A 57 14.08 -25.47 3.01
CA THR A 57 13.78 -24.13 2.53
C THR A 57 13.20 -24.20 1.12
N THR A 58 12.05 -23.56 0.91
CA THR A 58 11.45 -23.36 -0.41
C THR A 58 11.41 -21.87 -0.73
N GLU A 59 11.91 -21.49 -1.91
CA GLU A 59 11.88 -20.11 -2.39
C GLU A 59 10.68 -19.87 -3.31
N GLY A 60 10.16 -18.64 -3.31
CA GLY A 60 9.08 -18.23 -4.18
C GLY A 60 8.99 -16.71 -4.34
N CYS A 61 7.95 -16.28 -5.04
CA CYS A 61 7.59 -14.88 -5.22
C CYS A 61 6.16 -14.69 -4.69
N GLY A 62 5.91 -13.55 -4.04
CA GLY A 62 4.57 -13.15 -3.67
C GLY A 62 4.48 -11.64 -3.52
N VAL A 63 3.39 -11.19 -2.91
CA VAL A 63 3.13 -9.77 -2.68
C VAL A 63 3.01 -9.54 -1.19
N LEU A 64 3.76 -8.55 -0.69
CA LEU A 64 3.55 -7.99 0.64
C LEU A 64 2.61 -6.80 0.50
N GLU A 65 1.47 -6.86 1.18
CA GLU A 65 0.56 -5.73 1.34
C GLU A 65 0.79 -5.07 2.69
N GLN A 66 0.93 -3.75 2.69
CA GLN A 66 1.20 -2.96 3.89
C GLN A 66 0.18 -1.82 3.99
N LEU A 67 -0.52 -1.79 5.12
CA LEU A 67 -1.23 -0.61 5.61
C LEU A 67 -0.92 -0.43 7.10
N LEU A 68 -0.17 0.61 7.43
CA LEU A 68 0.21 0.93 8.81
C LEU A 68 -0.59 2.17 9.24
N ILE A 69 -1.34 2.04 10.33
CA ILE A 69 -2.17 3.12 10.87
C ILE A 69 -1.95 3.18 12.38
N GLY A 70 -1.71 4.38 12.89
CA GLY A 70 -1.63 4.61 14.32
C GLY A 70 -0.24 4.40 14.92
N ARG A 71 -0.19 4.72 16.21
CA ARG A 71 1.03 4.70 17.00
C ARG A 71 1.59 3.28 17.14
N HIS A 72 2.87 3.13 16.87
CA HIS A 72 3.56 1.85 16.99
C HIS A 72 4.99 2.07 17.47
N LYS A 73 5.19 1.91 18.79
CA LYS A 73 6.47 2.15 19.46
C LYS A 73 7.66 1.37 18.85
N PRO A 74 7.54 0.07 18.48
CA PRO A 74 8.66 -0.65 17.87
C PRO A 74 9.11 -0.09 16.51
N SER A 75 8.21 0.56 15.77
CA SER A 75 8.50 1.18 14.46
C SER A 75 8.65 2.69 14.54
N ASN A 76 8.60 3.28 15.75
CA ASN A 76 8.71 4.73 15.98
C ASN A 76 7.63 5.57 15.28
N PHE A 77 6.40 5.04 15.17
CA PHE A 77 5.23 5.80 14.72
C PHE A 77 4.55 6.47 15.92
N GLU A 78 4.42 7.78 15.87
CA GLU A 78 3.90 8.65 16.92
C GLU A 78 2.50 9.20 16.63
N ASP A 79 2.06 9.22 15.36
CA ASP A 79 0.72 9.65 14.97
C ASP A 79 0.04 8.67 13.99
N ILE A 80 -1.20 8.98 13.59
CA ILE A 80 -2.08 8.12 12.80
C ILE A 80 -1.59 7.88 11.36
N LEU A 81 -0.84 8.82 10.79
CA LEU A 81 -0.39 8.82 9.40
C LEU A 81 1.15 8.91 9.27
N ASP A 82 1.88 8.47 10.30
CA ASP A 82 3.34 8.48 10.25
C ASP A 82 3.87 7.52 9.17
N LEU A 83 4.86 8.00 8.41
CA LEU A 83 5.63 7.19 7.48
C LEU A 83 6.73 6.41 8.22
N ALA A 84 7.15 5.29 7.62
CA ALA A 84 8.42 4.67 7.93
C ALA A 84 9.56 5.69 7.69
N LYS A 85 10.36 5.94 8.73
CA LYS A 85 11.56 6.79 8.66
C LYS A 85 12.77 6.00 8.15
#